data_AF-A0A2G7GKP5-F1
#
_entry.id   AF-A0A2G7GKP5-F1
#
_cell.length_a   1.000
_cell.length_b   1.000
_cell.length_c   1.000
_cell.angle_alpha   90.00
_cell.angle_beta   90.00
_cell.angle_gamma   90.00
#
_symmetry.space_group_name_H-M   'P 1'
#
loop_
_entity.id
_entity.type
_entity.pdbx_description
1 polymer ?
#
loop_
_entity_poly.entity_id
_entity_poly.type
_entity_poly.pdbx_seq_one_letter_code
_entity_poly.pdbx_strand_id
1 'polypeptide(L)'
;MRIYSQKRNDEQPISILADYPVIGNNIVDVVRYAEPKQSGENGLIWINKKQYFKNIPSQVWNYQICQKWIKDREGSYLSNKDIRQYQRIVTALNEMIELMAGIEAVFQLGSNKEQLFIAAHQ
;
A
#
# COMPACT_ATOMS: atom_id res chain seq x y z
N MET A 1 22.38 -27.65 12.02
CA MET A 1 21.19 -26.78 11.98
C MET A 1 21.25 -25.91 10.73
N ARG A 2 20.42 -26.20 9.72
CA ARG A 2 20.20 -25.33 8.55
C ARG A 2 18.94 -24.53 8.82
N ILE A 3 19.07 -23.36 9.43
CA ILE A 3 17.95 -22.45 9.62
C ILE A 3 17.84 -21.57 8.36
N TYR A 4 16.81 -21.87 7.57
CA TYR A 4 16.20 -21.04 6.54
C TYR A 4 17.09 -20.52 5.41
N SER A 5 17.44 -21.42 4.50
CA SER A 5 17.65 -21.06 3.09
C SER A 5 16.29 -21.01 2.37
N GLN A 6 15.35 -20.20 2.83
CA GLN A 6 14.22 -19.83 1.99
C GLN A 6 14.79 -18.78 1.03
N LYS A 7 15.08 -19.18 -0.21
CA LYS A 7 15.37 -18.23 -1.29
C LYS A 7 14.26 -17.19 -1.23
N ARG A 8 14.61 -15.95 -0.92
CA ARG A 8 13.77 -14.80 -1.21
C ARG A 8 13.43 -14.96 -2.71
N ASN A 9 12.14 -14.97 -3.06
CA ASN A 9 11.66 -15.18 -4.44
C ASN A 9 12.09 -13.97 -5.30
N ASP A 10 13.39 -13.80 -5.50
CA ASP A 10 14.06 -12.56 -5.92
C ASP A 10 13.90 -12.24 -7.42
N GLU A 11 13.04 -12.96 -8.14
CA GLU A 11 12.84 -12.76 -9.58
C GLU A 11 11.39 -12.59 -10.00
N GLN A 12 10.43 -12.59 -9.06
CA GLN A 12 9.07 -12.17 -9.42
C GLN A 12 9.03 -10.64 -9.35
N PRO A 13 8.77 -9.94 -10.47
CA PRO A 13 8.63 -8.49 -10.43
C PRO A 13 7.52 -8.14 -9.44
N ILE A 14 7.82 -7.22 -8.52
CA ILE A 14 6.84 -6.66 -7.59
C ILE A 14 5.63 -6.25 -8.42
N SER A 15 4.50 -6.92 -8.20
CA SER A 15 3.26 -6.64 -8.91
C SER A 15 2.82 -5.23 -8.52
N ILE A 16 2.78 -4.32 -9.50
CA ILE A 16 2.40 -2.94 -9.25
C ILE A 16 0.93 -2.90 -8.83
N LEU A 17 0.66 -2.39 -7.63
CA LEU A 17 -0.68 -2.30 -7.07
C LEU A 17 -1.47 -1.13 -7.67
N ALA A 18 -0.84 0.05 -7.69
CA ALA A 18 -1.49 1.29 -8.09
C ALA A 18 -1.43 1.50 -9.59
N ASP A 19 -2.57 1.84 -10.20
CA ASP A 19 -2.68 2.12 -11.63
C ASP A 19 -2.83 3.62 -11.89
N TYR A 20 -2.42 4.06 -13.08
CA TYR A 20 -2.63 5.44 -13.56
C TYR A 20 -3.26 5.42 -14.96
N PRO A 21 -4.58 5.22 -15.06
CA PRO A 21 -5.22 4.80 -16.32
C PRO A 21 -5.54 5.96 -17.28
N VAL A 22 -5.56 7.21 -16.80
CA VAL A 22 -6.02 8.35 -17.61
C VAL A 22 -4.84 9.18 -18.11
N ILE A 23 -4.66 9.20 -19.44
CA ILE A 23 -3.69 10.07 -20.11
C ILE A 23 -4.20 11.52 -20.07
N GLY A 24 -3.29 12.47 -19.89
CA GLY A 24 -3.61 13.89 -19.80
C GLY A 24 -2.37 14.74 -19.60
N ASN A 25 -2.55 15.94 -19.03
CA ASN A 25 -1.46 16.91 -18.85
C ASN A 25 -0.50 16.53 -17.70
N ASN A 26 -0.88 15.59 -16.84
CA ASN A 26 -0.12 15.15 -15.66
C ASN A 26 0.26 16.30 -14.71
N ILE A 27 -0.50 17.40 -14.71
CA ILE A 27 -0.32 18.48 -13.76
C ILE A 27 -1.10 18.12 -12.50
N VAL A 28 -0.42 18.23 -11.34
CA VAL A 28 -1.07 18.09 -10.04
C VAL A 28 -1.69 19.43 -9.68
N ASP A 29 -3.00 19.57 -9.89
CA ASP A 29 -3.75 20.77 -9.54
C ASP A 29 -4.15 20.75 -8.07
N VAL A 30 -4.80 19.67 -7.63
CA VAL A 30 -5.28 19.47 -6.27
C VAL A 30 -5.25 17.98 -5.97
N VAL A 31 -4.62 17.62 -4.86
CA VAL A 31 -4.61 16.23 -4.39
C VAL A 31 -5.86 15.95 -3.55
N ARG A 32 -6.67 14.99 -4.00
CA ARG A 32 -7.85 14.53 -3.23
C ARG A 32 -7.95 13.02 -3.26
N TYR A 33 -7.96 12.41 -2.08
CA TYR A 33 -8.29 11.01 -1.94
C TYR A 33 -9.82 10.83 -1.88
N ALA A 34 -10.31 9.88 -2.67
CA ALA A 34 -11.70 9.45 -2.69
C ALA A 34 -11.77 8.02 -2.16
N GLU A 35 -12.43 7.84 -1.02
CA GLU A 35 -12.68 6.52 -0.45
C GLU A 35 -13.48 5.64 -1.42
N PRO A 36 -13.29 4.31 -1.37
CA PRO A 36 -14.06 3.36 -2.17
C PRO A 36 -15.55 3.47 -1.85
N LYS A 37 -16.40 3.27 -2.86
CA LYS A 37 -17.86 3.33 -2.70
C LYS A 37 -18.43 2.02 -2.17
N GLN A 38 -17.72 0.92 -2.35
CA GLN A 38 -18.14 -0.42 -1.95
C GLN A 38 -17.11 -1.05 -1.01
N SER A 39 -17.58 -1.89 -0.10
CA SER A 39 -16.71 -2.68 0.78
C SER A 39 -15.89 -3.66 -0.06
N GLY A 40 -14.57 -3.70 0.18
CA GLY A 40 -13.63 -4.54 -0.57
C GLY A 40 -13.01 -3.89 -1.82
N GLU A 41 -13.44 -2.68 -2.18
CA GLU A 41 -12.76 -1.89 -3.20
C GLU A 41 -11.67 -0.99 -2.60
N ASN A 42 -10.75 -0.54 -3.45
CA ASN A 42 -9.71 0.42 -3.10
C ASN A 42 -10.09 1.83 -3.58
N GLY A 43 -9.58 2.85 -2.89
CA GLY A 43 -9.83 4.25 -3.21
C GLY A 43 -9.03 4.78 -4.41
N LEU A 44 -9.25 6.06 -4.69
CA LEU A 44 -8.61 6.81 -5.78
C LEU A 44 -7.89 8.05 -5.23
N ILE A 45 -6.71 8.37 -5.77
CA ILE A 45 -6.07 9.66 -5.53
C ILE A 45 -6.19 10.51 -6.78
N TRP A 46 -7.06 11.51 -6.76
CA TRP A 46 -7.17 12.51 -7.81
C TRP A 46 -6.02 13.50 -7.71
N ILE A 47 -5.38 13.79 -8.85
CA ILE A 47 -4.36 14.84 -8.95
C ILE A 47 -4.91 16.09 -9.66
N ASN A 48 -5.98 15.93 -10.44
CA ASN A 48 -6.73 17.00 -11.10
C ASN A 48 -8.15 16.51 -11.41
N LYS A 49 -8.92 17.27 -12.20
CA LYS A 49 -10.33 16.93 -12.52
C LYS A 49 -10.50 15.64 -13.34
N LYS A 50 -9.45 15.14 -14.00
CA LYS A 50 -9.53 14.03 -14.96
C LYS A 50 -8.66 12.84 -14.55
N GLN A 51 -7.50 13.09 -13.96
CA GLN A 51 -6.46 12.10 -13.76
C GLN A 51 -6.34 11.71 -12.29
N TYR A 52 -6.13 10.42 -12.06
CA TYR A 52 -6.08 9.82 -10.74
C TYR A 52 -5.22 8.57 -10.73
N PHE A 53 -4.68 8.24 -9.55
CA PHE A 53 -4.19 6.91 -9.23
C PHE A 53 -5.35 6.05 -8.72
N LYS A 54 -5.42 4.81 -9.21
CA LYS A 54 -6.43 3.81 -8.87
C LYS A 54 -5.81 2.72 -7.99
N ASN A 55 -6.66 1.98 -7.29
CA ASN A 55 -6.29 0.84 -6.44
C ASN A 55 -5.45 1.26 -5.24
N ILE A 56 -5.84 2.35 -4.58
CA ILE A 56 -5.15 2.85 -3.40
C ILE A 56 -5.92 2.45 -2.14
N PRO A 57 -5.44 1.48 -1.35
CA PRO A 57 -6.06 1.16 -0.06
C PRO A 57 -6.02 2.36 0.88
N SER A 58 -7.08 2.54 1.67
CA SER A 58 -7.17 3.63 2.65
C SER A 58 -6.05 3.58 3.68
N GLN A 59 -5.65 2.37 4.09
CA GLN A 59 -4.51 2.17 4.98
C GLN A 59 -3.22 2.75 4.38
N VAL A 60 -2.96 2.53 3.09
CA VAL A 60 -1.78 3.09 2.41
C VAL A 60 -1.87 4.62 2.34
N TRP A 61 -3.03 5.17 1.97
CA TRP A 61 -3.22 6.62 1.91
C TRP A 61 -3.02 7.29 3.28
N ASN A 62 -3.37 6.62 4.37
CA ASN A 62 -3.21 7.14 5.72
C ASN A 62 -1.74 7.23 6.18
N TYR A 63 -0.79 6.64 5.45
CA TYR A 63 0.64 6.87 5.69
C TYR A 63 1.07 8.25 5.19
N GLN A 64 1.67 9.04 6.09
CA GLN A 64 2.13 10.40 5.79
C GLN A 64 3.07 10.46 4.57
N ILE A 65 3.91 9.44 4.38
CA ILE A 65 4.81 9.33 3.22
C ILE A 65 4.02 9.31 1.90
N CYS A 66 2.92 8.54 1.84
CA CYS A 66 2.07 8.45 0.65
C CYS A 66 1.44 9.80 0.30
N GLN A 67 0.89 10.50 1.31
CA GLN A 67 0.25 11.80 1.10
C GLN A 67 1.26 12.89 0.75
N LYS A 68 2.36 12.96 1.51
CA LYS A 68 3.37 14.00 1.35
C LYS A 68 4.01 13.95 -0.03
N TRP A 69 4.34 12.76 -0.52
CA TRP A 69 5.00 12.61 -1.81
C TRP A 69 4.24 13.28 -2.96
N ILE A 70 2.91 13.11 -3.00
CA ILE A 70 2.07 13.66 -4.06
C ILE A 70 1.69 15.12 -3.80
N LYS A 71 1.47 15.51 -2.54
CA LYS A 71 1.18 16.91 -2.15
C LYS A 71 2.37 17.84 -2.39
N ASP A 72 3.60 17.38 -2.15
CA ASP A 72 4.82 18.15 -2.42
C ASP A 72 5.01 18.45 -3.93
N ARG A 73 4.19 17.86 -4.80
CA ARG A 73 4.20 18.06 -6.26
C ARG A 73 3.01 18.86 -6.75
N GLU A 74 2.18 19.40 -5.87
CA GLU A 74 1.09 20.32 -6.25
C GLU A 74 1.66 21.53 -7.01
N GLY A 75 1.01 21.89 -8.12
CA GLY A 75 1.49 22.88 -9.08
C GLY A 75 2.58 22.38 -10.05
N SER A 76 3.00 21.12 -9.97
CA SER A 76 4.07 20.54 -10.81
C SER A 76 3.56 19.47 -11.78
N TYR A 77 4.33 19.26 -12.84
CA TYR A 77 4.13 18.18 -13.82
C TYR A 77 4.73 16.85 -13.32
N LEU A 78 3.97 15.76 -13.42
CA LEU A 78 4.45 14.40 -13.18
C LEU A 78 4.98 13.77 -14.46
N SER A 79 6.29 13.50 -14.51
CA SER A 79 6.83 12.70 -15.60
C SER A 79 6.40 11.23 -15.51
N ASN A 80 6.54 10.48 -16.60
CA ASN A 80 6.31 9.03 -16.58
C ASN A 80 7.19 8.30 -15.55
N LYS A 81 8.38 8.86 -15.24
CA LYS A 81 9.24 8.32 -14.18
C LYS A 81 8.66 8.59 -12.80
N ASP A 82 8.11 9.79 -12.57
CA ASP A 82 7.46 10.16 -11.32
C ASP A 82 6.21 9.31 -11.06
N ILE A 83 5.37 9.12 -12.08
CA ILE A 83 4.17 8.27 -12.00
C ILE A 83 4.57 6.85 -11.58
N ARG A 84 5.54 6.23 -12.28
CA ARG A 84 6.04 4.90 -11.93
C ARG A 84 6.66 4.85 -10.53
N GLN A 85 7.40 5.90 -10.15
CA GLN A 85 7.99 5.97 -8.81
C GLN A 85 6.91 5.99 -7.73
N TYR A 86 5.84 6.76 -7.92
CA TYR A 86 4.74 6.81 -6.97
C TYR A 86 4.00 5.49 -6.86
N GLN A 87 3.73 4.82 -7.99
CA GLN A 87 3.12 3.49 -8.01
C GLN A 87 3.94 2.47 -7.20
N ARG A 88 5.28 2.53 -7.31
CA ARG A 88 6.18 1.68 -6.52
C ARG A 88 6.16 2.02 -5.03
N ILE A 89 6.09 3.31 -4.68
CA ILE A 89 5.96 3.74 -3.27
C ILE A 89 4.67 3.21 -2.66
N VAL A 90 3.54 3.35 -3.36
CA VAL A 90 2.25 2.82 -2.92
C VAL A 90 2.32 1.30 -2.74
N THR A 91 2.91 0.59 -3.70
CA THR A 91 3.05 -0.87 -3.64
C THR A 91 3.90 -1.31 -2.44
N ALA A 92 5.06 -0.69 -2.22
CA ALA A 92 5.94 -1.02 -1.10
C ALA A 92 5.30 -0.72 0.26
N LEU A 93 4.55 0.38 0.37
CA LEU A 93 3.79 0.69 1.60
C LEU A 93 2.72 -0.37 1.88
N ASN A 94 2.03 -0.84 0.84
CA ASN A 94 1.04 -1.91 1.00
C ASN A 94 1.68 -3.20 1.48
N GLU A 95 2.78 -3.63 0.85
CA GLU A 95 3.51 -4.84 1.29
C GLU A 95 3.98 -4.73 2.74
N MET A 96 4.47 -3.55 3.15
CA MET A 96 4.86 -3.32 4.54
C MET A 96 3.67 -3.48 5.50
N ILE A 97 2.49 -2.94 5.16
CA ILE A 97 1.27 -3.07 5.97
C ILE A 97 0.86 -4.54 6.11
N GLU A 98 0.83 -5.28 5.00
CA GLU A 98 0.48 -6.71 4.99
C GLU A 98 1.48 -7.54 5.82
N LEU A 99 2.78 -7.23 5.70
CA LEU A 99 3.82 -7.89 6.49
C LEU A 99 3.63 -7.63 7.99
N MET A 100 3.36 -6.38 8.37
CA MET A 100 3.09 -6.05 9.78
C MET A 100 1.85 -6.76 10.31
N ALA A 101 0.77 -6.82 9.53
CA ALA A 101 -0.45 -7.53 9.90
C ALA A 101 -0.21 -9.05 10.05
N GLY A 102 0.60 -9.65 9.17
CA GLY A 102 0.99 -11.05 9.26
C GLY A 102 1.80 -11.37 10.52
N ILE A 103 2.71 -10.47 10.90
CA ILE A 103 3.48 -10.58 12.15
C ILE A 103 2.55 -10.54 13.37
N GLU A 104 1.64 -9.56 13.41
CA GLU A 104 0.65 -9.43 14.49
C GLU A 104 -0.20 -10.69 14.63
N ALA A 105 -0.71 -11.23 13.53
CA ALA A 105 -1.51 -12.45 13.54
C ALA A 105 -0.76 -13.66 14.14
N VAL A 106 0.55 -13.79 13.85
CA VAL A 106 1.38 -14.86 14.43
C VAL A 106 1.56 -14.69 15.94
N PHE A 107 1.80 -13.47 16.42
CA PHE A 107 1.92 -13.21 17.85
C PHE A 107 0.61 -13.52 18.60
N GLN A 108 -0.53 -13.07 18.08
CA GLN A 108 -1.84 -13.33 18.69
C GLN A 108 -2.17 -14.84 18.75
N LEU A 109 -1.84 -15.60 17.71
CA LEU A 109 -2.01 -17.06 17.71
C LEU A 109 -1.15 -17.76 18.77
N GLY A 110 0.07 -17.27 19.01
CA GLY A 110 0.95 -17.77 20.07
C GLY A 110 0.35 -17.56 21.45
N SER A 111 -0.06 -16.32 21.76
CA SER A 111 -0.68 -15.97 23.04
C SER A 111 -1.97 -16.76 23.31
N ASN A 112 -2.82 -16.97 22.30
CA ASN A 112 -4.05 -17.75 22.45
C ASN A 112 -3.78 -19.22 22.76
N LYS A 113 -2.73 -19.82 22.18
CA LYS A 113 -2.35 -21.22 22.47
C LYS A 113 -1.83 -21.39 23.89
N GLU A 114 -1.05 -20.44 24.39
CA GLU A 114 -0.55 -20.45 25.77
C GLU A 114 -1.70 -20.35 26.78
N GLN A 115 -2.66 -19.44 26.56
CA GLN A 115 -3.84 -19.32 27.42
C GLN A 115 -4.70 -20.60 27.43
N LEU A 116 -4.92 -21.22 26.27
CA LEU A 116 -5.64 -22.50 26.18
C LEU A 116 -4.88 -23.64 26.88
N PHE A 117 -3.55 -23.67 26.77
CA PHE A 117 -2.73 -24.67 27.45
C PHE A 117 -2.81 -24.54 28.97
N ILE A 118 -2.75 -23.31 29.50
CA ILE A 118 -2.91 -23.03 30.93
C ILE A 118 -4.31 -23.42 31.42
N ALA A 119 -5.36 -23.06 30.68
CA ALA A 119 -6.75 -23.36 31.05
C ALA A 119 -7.07 -24.86 31.04
N ALA A 120 -6.39 -25.67 30.22
CA ALA A 120 -6.61 -27.11 30.14
C ALA A 120 -5.94 -27.92 31.28
N HIS A 121 -5.08 -27.29 32.08
CA HIS A 121 -4.30 -27.93 33.16
C HIS A 121 -4.55 -27.31 34.55
N GLN A 122 -5.59 -26.48 34.67
CA GLN A 122 -6.18 -26.04 35.94
C GLN A 122 -7.45 -26.85 36.21
#